data_AF-A7GSV0-F1
#
_entry.id   AF-A7GSV0-F1
#
_cell.length_a   1.000
_cell.length_b   1.000
_cell.length_c   1.000
_cell.angle_alpha   90.00
_cell.angle_beta   90.00
_cell.angle_gamma   90.00
#
_symmetry.space_group_name_H-M   'P 1'
#
loop_
_entity.id
_entity.type
_entity.pdbx_description
1 polymer ?
#
loop_
_entity_poly.entity_id
_entity_poly.type
_entity_poly.pdbx_seq_one_letter_code
_entity_poly.pdbx_strand_id
1 'polypeptide(L)' 'MKFYIASSFQNKDLVRLVANKLKEIDWKQTYDWTQYERVVHKVKL' A
#
# COMPACT_ATOMS: atom_id res chain seq x y z
N MET A 1 6.87 -0.49 -16.58
CA MET A 1 7.63 0.23 -15.52
C MET A 1 7.54 -0.55 -14.22
N LYS A 2 8.55 -0.47 -13.35
CA LYS A 2 8.51 -1.01 -11.98
C LYS A 2 8.36 0.12 -10.98
N PHE A 3 7.54 -0.03 -9.94
CA PHE A 3 7.34 1.03 -8.94
C PHE A 3 7.13 0.51 -7.52
N TYR A 4 7.39 1.39 -6.55
CA TYR A 4 7.13 1.21 -5.13
C TYR A 4 6.49 2.49 -4.57
N ILE A 5 5.52 2.36 -3.65
CA ILE A 5 4.85 3.50 -3.03
C ILE A 5 5.23 3.55 -1.55
N ALA A 6 6.07 4.52 -1.18
CA ALA A 6 6.35 4.84 0.21
C ALA A 6 5.29 5.83 0.73
N SER A 7 4.61 5.50 1.84
CA SER A 7 3.70 6.41 2.53
C SER A 7 3.56 6.02 3.99
N SER A 8 2.90 6.85 4.80
CA SER A 8 2.55 6.49 6.17
C SER A 8 1.56 5.31 6.20
N PHE A 9 1.55 4.54 7.28
CA PHE A 9 0.58 3.44 7.46
C PHE A 9 -0.88 3.91 7.44
N GLN A 10 -1.14 5.17 7.80
CA GLN A 10 -2.47 5.78 7.78
C GLN A 10 -3.02 5.91 6.36
N ASN A 11 -2.16 5.99 5.34
CA ASN A 11 -2.54 6.19 3.94
C ASN A 11 -2.77 4.88 3.18
N LYS A 12 -2.94 3.75 3.87
CA LYS A 12 -3.08 2.41 3.28
C LYS A 12 -4.08 2.35 2.12
N ASP A 13 -5.25 2.93 2.28
CA ASP A 13 -6.30 2.90 1.26
C ASP A 13 -5.96 3.76 0.03
N LEU A 14 -5.32 4.92 0.26
CA LEU A 14 -4.81 5.76 -0.82
C LEU A 14 -3.69 5.06 -1.61
N VAL A 15 -2.79 4.37 -0.92
CA VAL A 15 -1.73 3.58 -1.57
C VAL A 15 -2.33 2.49 -2.45
N ARG A 16 -3.35 1.77 -1.96
CA ARG A 16 -4.07 0.74 -2.74
C ARG A 16 -4.76 1.33 -3.98
N LEU A 17 -5.43 2.48 -3.81
CA LEU A 17 -6.07 3.19 -4.90
C LEU A 17 -5.08 3.56 -6.02
N VAL A 18 -3.95 4.18 -5.65
CA VAL A 18 -2.93 4.59 -6.62
C VAL A 18 -2.24 3.38 -7.25
N ALA A 19 -1.92 2.35 -6.46
CA ALA A 19 -1.31 1.12 -6.97
C ALA A 19 -2.20 0.44 -8.03
N ASN A 20 -3.53 0.41 -7.82
CA ASN A 20 -4.46 -0.16 -8.79
C ASN A 20 -4.48 0.62 -10.11
N LYS A 21 -4.54 1.97 -10.05
CA LYS A 21 -4.45 2.82 -11.25
C LYS A 21 -3.16 2.61 -12.04
N LEU A 22 -2.04 2.40 -11.35
CA LEU A 22 -0.75 2.11 -12.00
C LEU A 22 -0.73 0.70 -12.62
N LYS A 23 -1.37 -0.28 -11.98
CA LYS A 23 -1.50 -1.65 -12.55
C LYS A 23 -2.41 -1.68 -13.79
N GLU A 24 -3.46 -0.86 -13.83
CA GLU A 24 -4.35 -0.72 -14.99
C GLU A 24 -3.61 -0.27 -16.26
N ILE A 25 -2.50 0.47 -16.12
CA ILE A 25 -1.63 0.88 -17.23
C ILE A 25 -0.40 -0.04 -17.42
N ASP A 26 -0.51 -1.29 -16.96
CA ASP A 26 0.51 -2.35 -17.06
C ASP A 26 1.85 -2.05 -16.35
N TRP A 27 1.81 -1.25 -15.28
CA TRP A 27 2.97 -1.08 -14.41
C TRP A 27 2.99 -2.14 -13.31
N LYS A 28 4.19 -2.60 -12.96
CA LYS A 28 4.40 -3.68 -11.99
C LYS A 28 4.89 -3.12 -10.67
N GLN A 29 4.09 -3.31 -9.62
CA GLN A 29 4.50 -2.98 -8.26
C GLN A 29 5.58 -3.96 -7.80
N THR A 30 6.71 -3.46 -7.30
CA THR A 30 7.83 -4.30 -6.85
C THR A 30 7.60 -4.92 -5.48
N TYR A 31 6.87 -4.23 -4.61
CA TYR A 31 6.50 -4.69 -3.28
C TYR A 31 5.22 -4.00 -2.80
N ASP A 32 4.29 -4.78 -2.26
CA ASP A 32 3.02 -4.28 -1.71
C ASP A 32 2.98 -4.46 -0.19
N TRP A 33 3.47 -3.46 0.53
CA TRP A 33 3.45 -3.46 2.00
C TRP A 33 2.02 -3.38 2.56
N THR A 34 1.03 -2.97 1.76
CA THR A 34 -0.37 -2.84 2.23
C THR A 34 -1.07 -4.18 2.42
N GLN A 35 -0.45 -5.29 1.98
CA GLN A 35 -0.93 -6.65 2.19
C GLN A 35 -0.77 -7.11 3.65
N TYR A 36 0.21 -6.54 4.36
CA TYR A 36 0.45 -6.88 5.76
C TYR A 36 -0.34 -5.94 6.66
N GLU A 37 -1.56 -6.37 6.99
CA GLU A 37 -2.31 -5.77 8.07
C GLU A 37 -1.63 -6.18 9.39
N ARG A 38 -0.59 -5.44 9.79
CA ARG A 38 -0.26 -5.39 11.20
C ARG A 38 -1.52 -4.86 11.85
N VAL A 39 -2.30 -5.76 12.45
CA VAL A 39 -3.34 -5.42 13.43
C VAL A 39 -2.64 -4.43 14.33
N VAL A 40 -3.02 -3.15 14.21
CA VAL A 40 -2.53 -2.13 15.12
C VAL A 40 -2.97 -2.66 16.46
N HIS A 41 -2.04 -3.20 17.25
CA HIS A 41 -2.32 -3.58 18.61
C HIS A 41 -2.87 -2.30 19.23
N LYS A 42 -4.18 -2.27 19.43
CA LYS A 42 -4.82 -1.30 20.32
C LYS A 42 -4.19 -1.59 21.66
N VAL A 43 -3.12 -0.88 21.99
CA VAL A 43 -2.67 -0.74 23.36
C VAL A 43 -3.87 -0.10 24.05
N LYS A 44 -4.68 -0.93 24.71
CA LYS A 44 -5.67 -0.46 25.67
C LYS A 44 -4.85 0.21 26.76
N LEU A 45 -4.93 1.54 26.81
CA LEU A 45 -4.60 2.32 28.01
C LEU A 45 -5.59 1.95 29.11
#